data_AF-A0A8H6PTF5-F1
#
_entry.id   AF-A0A8H6PTF5-F1
#
_cell.length_a   1.000
_cell.length_b   1.000
_cell.length_c   1.000
_cell.angle_alpha   90.00
_cell.angle_beta   90.00
_cell.angle_gamma   90.00
#
_symmetry.space_group_name_H-M   'P 1'
#
loop_
_entity.id
_entity.type
_entity.pdbx_description
1 polymer ?
#
loop_
_entity_poly.entity_id
_entity_poly.type
_entity_poly.pdbx_seq_one_letter_code
_entity_poly.pdbx_strand_id
1 'polypeptide(L)'
;MSSTSSFSDSCPRVGETISKWGYSFKWTDSHLPKETLKPLRQEYDTLGAAALERIQAVRVALLEESKAKGTSPPPNDLYVLLRDHHSEDETLTQFWNEVHTVPDWVDWEQLQRGQRFFYRYAIANIVGFALQGFMAENSAASGVVEVLVRTGGFSTRMLLGRLLETFQWLVQVTHSLAAIQPGGDGQTATIRVRLLHASVRQRILKLCERKPEYYDVSQHGIQVNTLDSIHSITTFSCNHMWLQLPKFGLKPSQQEIDDNVALFRYMGYLLGTPTAYVETSEKAKLTMESCYLHELRITETSRVVAYNFVQCVQNLPAPFHVSRGFIEAGSRWINGDEVCDELGLGRPGVLHYLAFTGHCMLVASMAWMQRLVPGLDGLVINVSSPSLLDDEVLTV
;
A
#
# COMPACT_ATOMS: atom_id res chain seq x y z
N MET A 1 6.63 34.41 10.75
CA MET A 1 5.93 33.87 11.93
C MET A 1 5.36 32.54 11.52
N SER A 2 6.02 31.45 11.93
CA SER A 2 5.62 30.08 11.58
C SER A 2 4.35 29.73 12.33
N SER A 3 3.22 29.60 11.63
CA SER A 3 2.01 28.99 12.18
C SER A 3 2.22 27.48 12.16
N THR A 4 2.93 26.96 13.17
CA THR A 4 2.79 25.55 13.53
C THR A 4 1.33 25.34 13.91
N SER A 5 0.57 24.66 13.04
CA SER A 5 -0.71 24.07 13.38
C SER A 5 -0.53 23.26 14.67
N SER A 6 -1.02 23.81 15.79
CA SER A 6 -1.10 23.09 17.04
C SER A 6 -2.23 22.07 16.89
N PHE A 7 -1.92 20.89 16.37
CA PHE A 7 -2.80 19.75 16.58
C PHE A 7 -2.97 19.60 18.09
N SER A 8 -4.17 19.88 18.59
CA SER A 8 -4.47 19.68 19.99
C SER A 8 -4.23 18.19 20.27
N ASP A 9 -3.35 17.86 21.22
CA ASP A 9 -3.12 16.49 21.69
C ASP A 9 -4.36 15.89 22.39
N SER A 10 -5.49 16.62 22.42
CA SER A 10 -6.75 16.14 23.00
C SER A 10 -7.53 15.29 21.99
N CYS A 11 -8.03 14.15 22.46
CA CYS A 11 -8.89 13.26 21.69
C CYS A 11 -10.17 14.02 21.26
N PRO A 12 -10.59 13.91 19.98
CA PRO A 12 -11.83 14.51 19.50
C PRO A 12 -13.05 14.11 20.32
N ARG A 13 -14.02 15.01 20.44
CA ARG A 13 -15.29 14.70 21.11
C ARG A 13 -16.22 13.93 20.16
N VAL A 14 -16.99 12.99 20.70
CA VAL A 14 -18.03 12.29 19.93
C VAL A 14 -19.00 13.32 19.34
N GLY A 15 -19.23 13.23 18.03
CA GLY A 15 -20.06 14.16 17.26
C GLY A 15 -19.31 15.37 16.68
N GLU A 16 -18.05 15.59 17.05
CA GLU A 16 -17.19 16.63 16.48
C GLU A 16 -16.93 16.36 14.99
N THR A 17 -17.00 17.41 14.16
CA THR A 17 -16.59 17.33 12.76
C THR A 17 -15.10 17.61 12.65
N ILE A 18 -14.35 16.60 12.20
CA ILE A 18 -12.93 16.70 11.92
C ILE A 18 -12.74 17.04 10.45
N SER A 19 -11.87 18.01 10.17
CA SER A 19 -11.45 18.41 8.83
C SER A 19 -9.93 18.44 8.77
N LYS A 20 -9.35 17.64 7.86
CA LYS A 20 -7.90 17.58 7.62
C LYS A 20 -7.69 17.30 6.14
N TRP A 21 -6.81 18.07 5.50
CA TRP A 21 -6.36 17.88 4.10
C TRP A 21 -7.50 17.58 3.11
N GLY A 22 -8.52 18.43 3.10
CA GLY A 22 -9.62 18.35 2.14
C GLY A 22 -10.57 17.14 2.31
N TYR A 23 -10.45 16.41 3.42
CA TYR A 23 -11.38 15.37 3.86
C TYR A 23 -12.04 15.77 5.19
N SER A 24 -13.31 15.40 5.38
CA SER A 24 -14.03 15.72 6.61
C SER A 24 -15.00 14.61 6.99
N PHE A 25 -15.07 14.32 8.29
CA PHE A 25 -15.89 13.26 8.85
C PHE A 25 -16.33 13.61 10.28
N LYS A 26 -17.32 12.88 10.80
CA LYS A 26 -17.76 13.03 12.19
C LYS A 26 -17.08 11.98 13.05
N TRP A 27 -16.42 12.41 14.12
CA TRP A 27 -15.84 11.51 15.09
C TRP A 27 -16.94 10.80 15.89
N THR A 28 -16.75 9.49 16.13
CA THR A 28 -17.68 8.63 16.88
C THR A 28 -16.92 7.82 17.93
N ASP A 29 -17.64 7.22 18.85
CA ASP A 29 -17.10 6.29 19.86
C ASP A 29 -16.49 5.01 19.25
N SER A 30 -16.81 4.72 17.99
CA SER A 30 -16.32 3.56 17.25
C SER A 30 -14.99 3.82 16.51
N HIS A 31 -14.56 5.08 16.45
CA HIS A 31 -13.22 5.43 15.98
C HIS A 31 -12.16 5.02 17.00
N LEU A 32 -10.94 4.80 16.52
CA LEU A 32 -9.83 4.35 17.35
C LEU A 32 -9.08 5.57 17.88
N PRO A 33 -9.11 5.85 19.19
CA PRO A 33 -8.36 6.96 19.75
C PRO A 33 -6.85 6.68 19.65
N LYS A 34 -6.05 7.75 19.67
CA LYS A 34 -4.59 7.71 19.59
C LYS A 34 -3.96 6.74 20.60
N GLU A 35 -4.55 6.63 21.78
CA GLU A 35 -4.12 5.77 22.89
C GLU A 35 -4.29 4.28 22.57
N THR A 36 -5.25 3.92 21.72
CA THR A 36 -5.42 2.55 21.21
C THR A 36 -4.46 2.25 20.08
N LEU A 37 -4.13 3.23 19.23
CA LEU A 37 -3.23 3.04 18.10
C LEU A 37 -1.75 3.04 18.52
N LYS A 38 -1.36 3.88 19.48
CA LYS A 38 0.04 4.09 19.87
C LYS A 38 0.76 2.79 20.30
N PRO A 39 0.17 1.87 21.08
CA PRO A 39 0.83 0.60 21.43
C PRO A 39 1.16 -0.27 20.22
N LEU A 40 0.33 -0.24 19.17
CA LEU A 40 0.51 -1.05 17.95
C LEU A 40 1.81 -0.69 17.21
N ARG A 41 2.40 0.48 17.48
CA ARG A 41 3.73 0.86 16.96
C ARG A 41 4.88 0.02 17.54
N GLN A 42 4.64 -0.67 18.64
CA GLN A 42 5.60 -1.55 19.31
C GLN A 42 5.31 -3.04 19.05
N GLU A 43 4.33 -3.33 18.21
CA GLU A 43 3.98 -4.68 17.79
C GLU A 43 4.42 -4.90 16.34
N TYR A 44 4.71 -6.14 16.00
CA TYR A 44 5.05 -6.54 14.64
C TYR A 44 4.74 -8.02 14.41
N ASP A 45 4.78 -8.45 13.16
CA ASP A 45 4.64 -9.85 12.77
C ASP A 45 5.81 -10.71 13.30
N THR A 46 5.59 -11.31 14.47
CA THR A 46 6.57 -12.15 15.16
C THR A 46 6.78 -13.49 14.47
N LEU A 47 5.72 -14.09 13.91
CA LEU A 47 5.82 -15.34 13.16
C LEU A 47 6.63 -15.14 11.87
N GLY A 48 6.36 -14.08 11.09
CA GLY A 48 7.17 -13.77 9.91
C GLY A 48 8.62 -13.41 10.23
N ALA A 49 8.88 -12.76 11.36
CA ALA A 49 10.25 -12.51 11.83
C ALA A 49 10.98 -13.82 12.19
N ALA A 50 10.33 -14.72 12.93
CA ALA A 50 10.91 -16.01 13.29
C ALA A 50 11.13 -16.90 12.05
N ALA A 51 10.16 -16.95 11.13
CA ALA A 51 10.27 -17.68 9.88
C ALA A 51 11.45 -17.18 9.03
N LEU A 52 11.65 -15.86 8.93
CA LEU A 52 12.79 -15.29 8.24
C LEU A 52 14.13 -15.78 8.80
N GLU A 53 14.29 -15.79 10.13
CA GLU A 53 15.53 -16.25 10.77
C GLU A 53 15.82 -17.71 10.44
N ARG A 54 14.79 -18.56 10.45
CA ARG A 54 14.90 -19.97 10.08
C ARG A 54 15.24 -20.15 8.60
N ILE A 55 14.59 -19.43 7.67
CA ILE A 55 14.92 -19.48 6.23
C ILE A 55 16.37 -19.02 5.99
N GLN A 56 16.83 -17.97 6.68
CA GLN A 56 18.21 -17.50 6.58
C GLN A 56 19.20 -18.57 7.06
N ALA A 57 18.89 -19.29 8.15
CA ALA A 57 19.72 -20.38 8.65
C ALA A 57 19.78 -21.55 7.65
N VAL A 58 18.65 -21.94 7.06
CA VAL A 58 18.59 -22.95 5.98
C VAL A 58 19.48 -22.54 4.81
N ARG A 59 19.37 -21.28 4.37
CA ARG A 59 20.19 -20.77 3.26
C ARG A 59 21.70 -20.82 3.57
N VAL A 60 22.09 -20.49 4.80
CA VAL A 60 23.50 -20.57 5.23
C VAL A 60 23.99 -22.02 5.20
N ALA A 61 23.21 -22.97 5.72
CA ALA A 61 23.57 -24.39 5.68
C ALA A 61 23.75 -24.91 4.25
N LEU A 62 22.79 -24.62 3.37
CA LEU A 62 22.86 -24.98 1.95
C LEU A 62 24.04 -24.33 1.23
N LEU A 63 24.39 -23.09 1.57
CA LEU A 63 25.53 -22.40 0.96
C LEU A 63 26.86 -23.07 1.34
N GLU A 64 27.02 -23.48 2.60
CA GLU A 64 28.22 -24.21 3.04
C GLU A 64 28.30 -25.59 2.41
N GLU A 65 27.17 -26.29 2.25
CA GLU A 65 27.09 -27.55 1.52
C GLU A 65 27.45 -27.39 0.03
N SER A 66 26.90 -26.37 -0.65
CA SER A 66 27.22 -26.07 -2.05
C SER A 66 28.71 -25.80 -2.24
N LYS A 67 29.34 -25.04 -1.32
CA LYS A 67 30.79 -24.79 -1.33
C LYS A 67 31.58 -26.08 -1.15
N ALA A 68 31.20 -26.93 -0.19
CA ALA A 68 31.88 -28.19 0.06
C ALA A 68 31.79 -29.18 -1.12
N LYS A 69 30.66 -29.18 -1.83
CA LYS A 69 30.41 -30.06 -2.98
C LYS A 69 30.80 -29.46 -4.34
N GLY A 70 31.19 -28.19 -4.39
CA GLY A 70 31.49 -27.48 -5.63
C GLY A 70 30.29 -27.30 -6.56
N THR A 71 29.08 -27.15 -6.00
CA THR A 71 27.83 -26.99 -6.75
C THR A 71 27.35 -25.54 -6.76
N SER A 72 26.33 -25.24 -7.57
CA SER A 72 25.72 -23.91 -7.63
C SER A 72 25.19 -23.46 -6.26
N PRO A 73 25.25 -22.15 -5.95
CA PRO A 73 24.71 -21.62 -4.71
C PRO A 73 23.18 -21.77 -4.65
N PRO A 74 22.59 -21.83 -3.44
CA PRO A 74 21.15 -21.89 -3.28
C PRO A 74 20.47 -20.61 -3.78
N PRO A 75 19.15 -20.66 -4.09
CA PRO A 75 18.38 -19.49 -4.49
C PRO A 75 18.46 -18.33 -3.49
N ASN A 76 18.37 -17.10 -4.00
CA ASN A 76 18.21 -15.90 -3.17
C ASN A 76 16.75 -15.64 -2.78
N ASP A 77 15.79 -16.23 -3.50
CA ASP A 77 14.37 -16.08 -3.23
C ASP A 77 13.97 -16.87 -1.98
N LEU A 78 13.65 -16.13 -0.91
CA LEU A 78 13.27 -16.71 0.38
C LEU A 78 11.98 -17.53 0.30
N TYR A 79 11.08 -17.22 -0.64
CA TYR A 79 9.87 -18.02 -0.84
C TYR A 79 10.20 -19.41 -1.39
N VAL A 80 11.14 -19.51 -2.33
CA VAL A 80 11.56 -20.81 -2.88
C VAL A 80 12.15 -21.69 -1.77
N LEU A 81 13.00 -21.11 -0.92
CA LEU A 81 13.55 -21.82 0.23
C LEU A 81 12.47 -22.23 1.24
N LEU A 82 11.52 -21.34 1.53
CA LEU A 82 10.38 -21.68 2.38
C LEU A 82 9.57 -22.83 1.80
N ARG A 83 9.19 -22.77 0.52
CA ARG A 83 8.43 -23.81 -0.16
C ARG A 83 9.13 -25.17 -0.07
N ASP A 84 10.44 -25.19 -0.31
CA ASP A 84 11.19 -26.44 -0.41
C ASP A 84 11.55 -27.03 0.97
N HIS A 85 11.68 -26.18 2.01
CA HIS A 85 12.19 -26.60 3.33
C HIS A 85 11.23 -26.37 4.51
N HIS A 86 9.98 -25.91 4.29
CA HIS A 86 9.07 -25.59 5.40
C HIS A 86 8.83 -26.78 6.35
N SER A 87 8.79 -28.00 5.82
CA SER A 87 8.53 -29.23 6.60
C SER A 87 9.69 -29.66 7.51
N GLU A 88 10.87 -29.03 7.37
CA GLU A 88 12.08 -29.39 8.12
C GLU A 88 12.20 -28.65 9.46
N ASP A 89 11.37 -27.62 9.69
CA ASP A 89 11.38 -26.79 10.90
C ASP A 89 9.95 -26.44 11.34
N GLU A 90 9.66 -26.56 12.64
CA GLU A 90 8.32 -26.33 13.19
C GLU A 90 7.81 -24.90 12.95
N THR A 91 8.68 -23.89 13.03
CA THR A 91 8.31 -22.48 12.81
C THR A 91 8.00 -22.24 11.33
N LEU A 92 8.79 -22.83 10.44
CA LEU A 92 8.52 -22.74 9.00
C LEU A 92 7.24 -23.47 8.62
N THR A 93 6.96 -24.62 9.22
CA THR A 93 5.70 -25.35 9.06
C THR A 93 4.53 -24.50 9.55
N GLN A 94 4.64 -23.86 10.71
CA GLN A 94 3.61 -22.96 11.23
C GLN A 94 3.34 -21.79 10.28
N PHE A 95 4.39 -21.09 9.83
CA PHE A 95 4.26 -19.98 8.88
C PHE A 95 3.63 -20.43 7.56
N TRP A 96 4.09 -21.56 7.01
CA TRP A 96 3.55 -22.15 5.78
C TRP A 96 2.06 -22.48 5.90
N ASN A 97 1.68 -23.12 7.01
CA ASN A 97 0.28 -23.47 7.28
C ASN A 97 -0.59 -22.23 7.42
N GLU A 98 -0.14 -21.17 8.10
CA GLU A 98 -0.90 -19.93 8.23
C GLU A 98 -1.18 -19.32 6.84
N VAL A 99 -0.16 -19.17 6.01
CA VAL A 99 -0.34 -18.52 4.70
C VAL A 99 -1.08 -19.37 3.67
N HIS A 100 -1.18 -20.70 3.87
CA HIS A 100 -1.94 -21.62 3.00
C HIS A 100 -3.32 -22.00 3.54
N THR A 101 -3.62 -21.69 4.80
CA THR A 101 -4.96 -21.91 5.37
C THR A 101 -5.89 -20.81 4.91
N VAL A 102 -7.05 -21.18 4.38
CA VAL A 102 -8.11 -20.25 3.99
C VAL A 102 -9.00 -20.00 5.21
N PRO A 103 -9.12 -18.76 5.72
CA PRO A 103 -10.01 -18.46 6.84
C PRO A 103 -11.49 -18.68 6.49
N ASP A 104 -12.29 -19.09 7.47
CA ASP A 104 -13.73 -19.40 7.28
C ASP A 104 -14.57 -18.23 6.76
N TRP A 105 -14.12 -16.99 6.96
CA TRP A 105 -14.79 -15.78 6.49
C TRP A 105 -14.49 -15.43 5.03
N VAL A 106 -13.61 -16.17 4.34
CA VAL A 106 -13.29 -15.92 2.93
C VAL A 106 -14.39 -16.45 2.01
N ASP A 107 -15.05 -15.54 1.31
CA ASP A 107 -15.97 -15.85 0.20
C ASP A 107 -15.28 -15.56 -1.15
N TRP A 108 -14.85 -16.61 -1.85
CA TRP A 108 -14.15 -16.47 -3.13
C TRP A 108 -14.93 -15.72 -4.21
N GLU A 109 -16.26 -15.82 -4.22
CA GLU A 109 -17.07 -15.05 -5.17
C GLU A 109 -17.05 -13.56 -4.81
N GLN A 110 -17.06 -13.24 -3.51
CA GLN A 110 -16.88 -11.88 -3.01
C GLN A 110 -15.52 -11.29 -3.41
N LEU A 111 -14.44 -12.04 -3.20
CA LEU A 111 -13.10 -11.60 -3.56
C LEU A 111 -12.96 -11.40 -5.08
N GLN A 112 -13.54 -12.30 -5.89
CA GLN A 112 -13.55 -12.15 -7.35
C GLN A 112 -14.29 -10.87 -7.79
N ARG A 113 -15.38 -10.49 -7.14
CA ARG A 113 -16.04 -9.20 -7.41
C ARG A 113 -15.17 -8.02 -6.95
N GLY A 114 -14.48 -8.16 -5.81
CA GLY A 114 -13.53 -7.17 -5.31
C GLY A 114 -12.38 -6.91 -6.29
N GLN A 115 -11.89 -7.94 -6.96
CA GLN A 115 -10.87 -7.83 -8.01
C GLN A 115 -11.32 -6.95 -9.20
N ARG A 116 -12.62 -7.02 -9.57
CA ARG A 116 -13.18 -6.20 -10.66
C ARG A 116 -13.22 -4.71 -10.33
N PHE A 117 -13.24 -4.35 -9.04
CA PHE A 117 -13.22 -2.96 -8.60
C PHE A 117 -12.03 -2.19 -9.17
N PHE A 118 -10.83 -2.80 -9.13
CA PHE A 118 -9.63 -2.16 -9.62
C PHE A 118 -9.74 -1.78 -11.10
N TYR A 119 -10.23 -2.70 -11.93
CA TYR A 119 -10.33 -2.52 -13.38
C TYR A 119 -11.48 -1.61 -13.81
N ARG A 120 -12.60 -1.60 -13.07
CA ARG A 120 -13.71 -0.70 -13.36
C ARG A 120 -13.31 0.78 -13.24
N TYR A 121 -12.43 1.07 -12.29
CA TYR A 121 -11.92 2.41 -12.09
C TYR A 121 -10.43 2.52 -12.44
N ALA A 122 -9.90 1.69 -13.35
CA ALA A 122 -8.46 1.53 -13.59
C ALA A 122 -7.69 2.85 -13.70
N ILE A 123 -8.13 3.76 -14.57
CA ILE A 123 -7.45 5.05 -14.77
C ILE A 123 -7.50 5.89 -13.49
N ALA A 124 -8.67 5.98 -12.84
CA ALA A 124 -8.81 6.70 -11.59
C ALA A 124 -7.90 6.10 -10.50
N ASN A 125 -7.88 4.77 -10.39
CA ASN A 125 -7.09 3.99 -9.44
C ASN A 125 -5.59 4.19 -9.65
N ILE A 126 -5.09 4.15 -10.89
CA ILE A 126 -3.69 4.42 -11.22
C ILE A 126 -3.29 5.86 -10.84
N VAL A 127 -4.12 6.84 -11.22
CA VAL A 127 -3.82 8.25 -10.93
C VAL A 127 -3.89 8.54 -9.43
N GLY A 128 -4.87 8.00 -8.70
CA GLY A 128 -4.91 8.23 -7.26
C GLY A 128 -3.94 7.35 -6.47
N PHE A 129 -3.51 6.19 -6.96
CA PHE A 129 -2.35 5.48 -6.40
C PHE A 129 -1.12 6.40 -6.39
N ALA A 130 -0.89 7.10 -7.50
CA ALA A 130 0.19 8.08 -7.64
C ALA A 130 -0.04 9.36 -6.80
N LEU A 131 -1.18 10.03 -6.96
CA LEU A 131 -1.37 11.38 -6.42
C LEU A 131 -1.98 11.41 -5.01
N GLN A 132 -2.67 10.37 -4.57
CA GLN A 132 -3.28 10.27 -3.23
C GLN A 132 -2.48 9.28 -2.37
N GLY A 133 -2.46 8.00 -2.77
CA GLY A 133 -1.85 6.92 -2.00
C GLY A 133 -0.35 7.10 -1.81
N PHE A 134 0.37 7.50 -2.86
CA PHE A 134 1.79 7.77 -2.73
C PHE A 134 2.05 9.19 -2.18
N MET A 135 1.57 10.23 -2.86
CA MET A 135 1.97 11.59 -2.55
C MET A 135 1.45 12.11 -1.21
N ALA A 136 0.21 11.80 -0.80
CA ALA A 136 -0.36 12.33 0.43
C ALA A 136 -0.31 11.35 1.60
N GLU A 137 -0.53 10.06 1.36
CA GLU A 137 -0.54 9.05 2.43
C GLU A 137 0.86 8.54 2.72
N ASN A 138 1.47 7.85 1.75
CA ASN A 138 2.76 7.21 1.96
C ASN A 138 3.84 8.22 2.31
N SER A 139 3.84 9.42 1.71
CA SER A 139 4.82 10.47 2.05
C SER A 139 4.59 11.13 3.42
N ALA A 140 3.40 10.98 4.02
CA ALA A 140 3.07 11.59 5.32
C ALA A 140 3.00 10.57 6.47
N ALA A 141 2.98 9.27 6.17
CA ALA A 141 3.09 8.20 7.14
C ALA A 141 4.53 8.10 7.65
N SER A 142 4.87 8.90 8.67
CA SER A 142 6.28 9.10 9.05
C SER A 142 7.07 7.83 9.38
N GLY A 143 6.45 6.78 9.94
CA GLY A 143 7.13 5.49 10.16
C GLY A 143 7.52 4.82 8.85
N VAL A 144 6.58 4.77 7.91
CA VAL A 144 6.73 4.19 6.58
C VAL A 144 7.79 4.95 5.76
N VAL A 145 7.69 6.28 5.68
CA VAL A 145 8.65 7.13 4.93
C VAL A 145 10.08 6.92 5.39
N GLU A 146 10.31 6.89 6.71
CA GLU A 146 11.66 6.81 7.25
C GLU A 146 12.32 5.46 6.94
N VAL A 147 11.54 4.36 6.96
CA VAL A 147 11.99 3.02 6.51
C VAL A 147 12.34 3.03 5.02
N LEU A 148 11.45 3.61 4.23
CA LEU A 148 11.55 3.68 2.78
C LEU A 148 12.80 4.47 2.32
N VAL A 149 13.07 5.63 2.91
CA VAL A 149 14.25 6.45 2.60
C VAL A 149 15.54 5.75 3.02
N ARG A 150 15.58 5.11 4.21
CA ARG A 150 16.78 4.43 4.73
C ARG A 150 17.19 3.19 3.95
N THR A 151 16.22 2.50 3.37
CA THR A 151 16.50 1.36 2.48
C THR A 151 16.97 1.80 1.09
N GLY A 152 17.14 3.10 0.83
CA GLY A 152 17.61 3.67 -0.43
C GLY A 152 16.53 3.76 -1.52
N GLY A 153 15.28 3.42 -1.19
CA GLY A 153 14.20 3.25 -2.15
C GLY A 153 13.68 4.50 -2.84
N PHE A 154 14.00 5.67 -2.29
CA PHE A 154 13.40 6.95 -2.69
C PHE A 154 14.40 7.90 -3.31
N SER A 155 15.54 7.40 -3.76
CA SER A 155 16.37 8.14 -4.71
C SER A 155 15.63 8.25 -6.06
N THR A 156 15.83 9.34 -6.79
CA THR A 156 15.22 9.55 -8.11
C THR A 156 15.51 8.42 -9.10
N ARG A 157 16.63 7.69 -8.91
CA ARG A 157 17.01 6.52 -9.72
C ARG A 157 16.24 5.25 -9.39
N MET A 158 15.90 5.02 -8.12
CA MET A 158 15.29 3.77 -7.67
C MET A 158 13.77 3.86 -7.48
N LEU A 159 13.24 5.08 -7.36
CA LEU A 159 11.83 5.32 -7.05
C LEU A 159 10.89 4.68 -8.06
N LEU A 160 11.18 4.79 -9.36
CA LEU A 160 10.32 4.21 -10.40
C LEU A 160 10.18 2.69 -10.23
N GLY A 161 11.29 1.98 -10.05
CA GLY A 161 11.28 0.53 -9.83
C GLY A 161 10.42 0.14 -8.63
N ARG A 162 10.56 0.84 -7.50
CA ARG A 162 9.75 0.54 -6.30
C ARG A 162 8.27 0.84 -6.45
N LEU A 163 7.91 1.90 -7.17
CA LEU A 163 6.52 2.19 -7.49
C LEU A 163 5.93 1.09 -8.38
N LEU A 164 6.71 0.64 -9.37
CA LEU A 164 6.33 -0.45 -10.26
C LEU A 164 6.24 -1.80 -9.52
N GLU A 165 7.11 -2.10 -8.56
CA GLU A 165 7.02 -3.31 -7.72
C GLU A 165 5.68 -3.37 -6.97
N THR A 166 5.25 -2.25 -6.38
CA THR A 166 3.96 -2.18 -5.66
C THR A 166 2.77 -2.27 -6.63
N PHE A 167 2.87 -1.60 -7.77
CA PHE A 167 1.84 -1.66 -8.81
C PHE A 167 1.72 -3.07 -9.41
N GLN A 168 2.86 -3.75 -9.62
CA GLN A 168 2.92 -5.12 -10.09
C GLN A 168 2.26 -6.07 -9.09
N TRP A 169 2.57 -5.93 -7.79
CA TRP A 169 1.88 -6.69 -6.75
C TRP A 169 0.36 -6.45 -6.79
N LEU A 170 -0.07 -5.19 -6.94
CA LEU A 170 -1.49 -4.86 -7.05
C LEU A 170 -2.16 -5.55 -8.25
N VAL A 171 -1.51 -5.57 -9.41
CA VAL A 171 -1.99 -6.30 -10.59
C VAL A 171 -2.05 -7.80 -10.31
N GLN A 172 -1.02 -8.39 -9.71
CA GLN A 172 -0.99 -9.82 -9.38
C GLN A 172 -2.15 -10.22 -8.47
N VAL A 173 -2.47 -9.43 -7.44
CA VAL A 173 -3.57 -9.78 -6.51
C VAL A 173 -4.96 -9.42 -7.02
N THR A 174 -5.06 -8.61 -8.08
CA THR A 174 -6.35 -8.19 -8.65
C THR A 174 -6.72 -8.92 -9.94
N HIS A 175 -5.79 -9.56 -10.64
CA HIS A 175 -6.08 -10.03 -11.99
C HIS A 175 -6.96 -11.27 -12.11
N SER A 176 -6.85 -12.22 -11.18
CA SER A 176 -7.62 -13.46 -11.21
C SER A 176 -7.75 -14.08 -9.83
N LEU A 177 -8.82 -14.86 -9.63
CA LEU A 177 -9.06 -15.55 -8.37
C LEU A 177 -7.99 -16.61 -8.07
N ALA A 178 -7.56 -17.33 -9.12
CA ALA A 178 -6.51 -18.34 -9.01
C ALA A 178 -5.18 -17.76 -8.51
N ALA A 179 -4.92 -16.48 -8.80
CA ALA A 179 -3.72 -15.79 -8.34
C ALA A 179 -3.61 -15.69 -6.82
N ILE A 180 -4.73 -15.49 -6.13
CA ILE A 180 -4.75 -15.24 -4.68
C ILE A 180 -5.14 -16.49 -3.87
N GLN A 181 -5.58 -17.55 -4.53
CA GLN A 181 -5.83 -18.85 -3.92
C GLN A 181 -4.52 -19.55 -3.52
N PRO A 182 -4.58 -20.55 -2.61
CA PRO A 182 -3.40 -21.33 -2.22
C PRO A 182 -2.61 -21.88 -3.42
N GLY A 183 -1.32 -21.54 -3.50
CA GLY A 183 -0.41 -21.88 -4.60
C GLY A 183 -0.38 -20.87 -5.75
N GLY A 184 -1.23 -19.84 -5.72
CA GLY A 184 -1.30 -18.79 -6.74
C GLY A 184 -0.11 -17.84 -6.73
N ASP A 185 0.12 -17.17 -7.85
CA ASP A 185 1.23 -16.22 -8.04
C ASP A 185 1.05 -14.93 -7.23
N GLY A 186 -0.17 -14.40 -7.12
CA GLY A 186 -0.52 -13.28 -6.25
C GLY A 186 -0.38 -13.59 -4.76
N GLN A 187 -0.75 -14.80 -4.32
CA GLN A 187 -0.51 -15.27 -2.96
C GLN A 187 1.01 -15.37 -2.71
N THR A 188 1.74 -16.00 -3.64
CA THR A 188 3.19 -16.13 -3.57
C THR A 188 3.88 -14.77 -3.48
N ALA A 189 3.48 -13.80 -4.31
CA ALA A 189 3.99 -12.44 -4.28
C ALA A 189 3.72 -11.77 -2.92
N THR A 190 2.51 -11.97 -2.36
CA THR A 190 2.15 -11.44 -1.03
C THR A 190 2.99 -12.04 0.09
N ILE A 191 3.29 -13.35 0.03
CA ILE A 191 4.20 -14.00 0.99
C ILE A 191 5.62 -13.45 0.87
N ARG A 192 6.12 -13.21 -0.36
CA ARG A 192 7.41 -12.55 -0.57
C ARG A 192 7.45 -11.15 0.05
N VAL A 193 6.37 -10.38 -0.06
CA VAL A 193 6.24 -9.07 0.60
C VAL A 193 6.30 -9.19 2.12
N ARG A 194 5.61 -10.18 2.72
CA ARG A 194 5.68 -10.44 4.17
C ARG A 194 7.12 -10.75 4.64
N LEU A 195 7.84 -11.60 3.90
CA LEU A 195 9.25 -11.92 4.18
C LEU A 195 10.18 -10.72 3.95
N LEU A 196 9.89 -9.89 2.95
CA LEU A 196 10.60 -8.64 2.69
C LEU A 196 10.43 -7.66 3.86
N HIS A 197 9.21 -7.49 4.37
CA HIS A 197 8.93 -6.65 5.54
C HIS A 197 9.73 -7.09 6.76
N ALA A 198 9.76 -8.39 7.06
CA ALA A 198 10.59 -8.95 8.12
C ALA A 198 12.09 -8.68 7.87
N SER A 199 12.56 -8.82 6.63
CA SER A 199 13.97 -8.62 6.25
C SER A 199 14.42 -7.17 6.40
N VAL A 200 13.55 -6.23 6.00
CA VAL A 200 13.79 -4.79 6.16
C VAL A 200 13.86 -4.42 7.64
N ARG A 201 12.92 -4.90 8.46
CA ARG A 201 12.93 -4.68 9.91
C ARG A 201 14.21 -5.21 10.54
N GLN A 202 14.55 -6.47 10.29
CA GLN A 202 15.77 -7.09 10.83
C GLN A 202 17.03 -6.31 10.42
N ARG A 203 17.12 -5.87 9.16
CA ARG A 203 18.25 -5.09 8.65
C ARG A 203 18.39 -3.74 9.33
N ILE A 204 17.28 -3.00 9.51
CA ILE A 204 17.33 -1.68 10.15
C ILE A 204 17.69 -1.81 11.64
N LEU A 205 17.12 -2.79 12.36
CA LEU A 205 17.47 -3.03 13.76
C LEU A 205 18.96 -3.35 13.93
N LYS A 206 19.53 -4.24 13.10
CA LYS A 206 20.98 -4.53 13.09
C LYS A 206 21.86 -3.32 12.75
N LEU A 207 21.33 -2.34 12.01
CA LEU A 207 22.04 -1.07 11.76
C LEU A 207 21.96 -0.17 12.99
N CYS A 208 20.82 -0.13 13.69
CA CYS A 208 20.63 0.64 14.92
C CYS A 208 21.53 0.14 16.06
N GLU A 209 21.80 -1.16 16.14
CA GLU A 209 22.77 -1.72 17.09
C GLU A 209 24.17 -1.11 16.95
N ARG A 210 24.58 -0.77 15.71
CA ARG A 210 25.89 -0.18 15.40
C ARG A 210 25.86 1.35 15.37
N LYS A 211 24.70 1.91 15.04
CA LYS A 211 24.47 3.35 14.84
C LYS A 211 23.07 3.70 15.38
N PRO A 212 22.91 3.95 16.70
CA PRO A 212 21.59 4.15 17.32
C PRO A 212 20.78 5.30 16.70
N GLU A 213 21.44 6.33 16.20
CA GLU A 213 20.83 7.47 15.50
C GLU A 213 20.37 7.13 14.08
N TYR A 214 20.60 5.91 13.60
CA TYR A 214 20.16 5.49 12.26
C TYR A 214 18.65 5.51 12.13
N TYR A 215 17.88 5.15 13.15
CA TYR A 215 16.41 5.19 13.13
C TYR A 215 15.85 5.44 14.53
N ASP A 216 14.96 6.43 14.67
CA ASP A 216 14.34 6.75 15.96
C ASP A 216 13.10 5.89 16.22
N VAL A 217 13.30 4.77 16.90
CA VAL A 217 12.22 3.84 17.30
C VAL A 217 11.25 4.49 18.27
N SER A 218 11.69 5.46 19.08
CA SER A 218 10.81 6.14 20.04
C SER A 218 9.79 7.03 19.33
N GLN A 219 10.20 7.67 18.24
CA GLN A 219 9.36 8.56 17.44
C GLN A 219 8.50 7.80 16.42
N HIS A 220 9.05 6.76 15.79
CA HIS A 220 8.44 6.10 14.64
C HIS A 220 7.87 4.71 14.93
N GLY A 221 8.15 4.12 16.09
CA GLY A 221 7.81 2.73 16.36
C GLY A 221 8.86 1.77 15.79
N ILE A 222 8.61 0.48 15.92
CA ILE A 222 9.44 -0.55 15.29
C ILE A 222 9.15 -0.54 13.78
N GLN A 223 10.12 -0.85 12.92
CA GLN A 223 9.92 -0.72 11.47
C GLN A 223 8.89 -1.73 10.96
N VAL A 224 7.96 -1.27 10.11
CA VAL A 224 6.86 -2.09 9.60
C VAL A 224 6.09 -2.72 10.78
N ASN A 225 5.70 -1.86 11.72
CA ASN A 225 4.93 -2.28 12.90
C ASN A 225 3.47 -2.58 12.52
N THR A 226 2.72 -3.15 13.46
CA THR A 226 1.31 -3.49 13.29
C THR A 226 0.46 -2.29 12.84
N LEU A 227 0.74 -1.09 13.37
CA LEU A 227 0.01 0.13 12.95
C LEU A 227 0.30 0.51 11.50
N ASP A 228 1.57 0.50 11.08
CA ASP A 228 1.96 0.75 9.69
C ASP A 228 1.29 -0.26 8.74
N SER A 229 1.22 -1.53 9.15
CA SER A 229 0.56 -2.59 8.38
C SER A 229 -0.95 -2.39 8.28
N ILE A 230 -1.63 -2.03 9.38
CA ILE A 230 -3.05 -1.69 9.39
C ILE A 230 -3.33 -0.48 8.51
N HIS A 231 -2.55 0.59 8.66
CA HIS A 231 -2.70 1.82 7.88
C HIS A 231 -2.49 1.56 6.38
N SER A 232 -1.48 0.77 6.02
CA SER A 232 -1.25 0.34 4.63
C SER A 232 -2.45 -0.45 4.07
N ILE A 233 -2.99 -1.43 4.82
CA ILE A 233 -4.18 -2.18 4.38
C ILE A 233 -5.40 -1.25 4.23
N THR A 234 -5.61 -0.30 5.15
CA THR A 234 -6.68 0.69 4.97
C THR A 234 -6.46 1.58 3.76
N THR A 235 -5.23 1.93 3.41
CA THR A 235 -4.92 2.72 2.21
C THR A 235 -5.40 2.00 0.95
N PHE A 236 -5.08 0.71 0.80
CA PHE A 236 -5.52 -0.08 -0.36
C PHE A 236 -7.03 -0.40 -0.35
N SER A 237 -7.59 -0.72 0.81
CA SER A 237 -9.01 -1.11 0.93
C SER A 237 -9.99 0.07 0.91
N CYS A 238 -9.58 1.25 1.35
CA CYS A 238 -10.49 2.34 1.72
C CYS A 238 -10.31 3.61 0.90
N ASN A 239 -9.07 4.06 0.62
CA ASN A 239 -8.84 5.41 0.12
C ASN A 239 -9.54 5.70 -1.21
N HIS A 240 -9.62 4.69 -2.08
CA HIS A 240 -10.39 4.72 -3.31
C HIS A 240 -11.81 5.26 -3.08
N MET A 241 -12.49 4.77 -2.05
CA MET A 241 -13.92 5.02 -1.81
C MET A 241 -14.19 6.42 -1.24
N TRP A 242 -13.30 6.92 -0.38
CA TRP A 242 -13.58 8.11 0.44
C TRP A 242 -12.67 9.30 0.15
N LEU A 243 -11.41 9.07 -0.22
CA LEU A 243 -10.41 10.13 -0.42
C LEU A 243 -10.18 10.43 -1.91
N GLN A 244 -10.37 9.44 -2.78
CA GLN A 244 -9.96 9.50 -4.19
C GLN A 244 -11.12 9.56 -5.18
N LEU A 245 -11.89 8.48 -5.37
CA LEU A 245 -12.92 8.40 -6.42
C LEU A 245 -13.96 9.52 -6.33
N PRO A 246 -14.41 9.97 -5.14
CA PRO A 246 -15.28 11.13 -5.04
C PRO A 246 -14.71 12.41 -5.69
N LYS A 247 -13.38 12.57 -5.70
CA LYS A 247 -12.68 13.70 -6.34
C LYS A 247 -12.69 13.61 -7.87
N PHE A 248 -12.91 12.42 -8.43
CA PHE A 248 -13.17 12.20 -9.86
C PHE A 248 -14.66 12.25 -10.21
N GLY A 249 -15.55 12.53 -9.25
CA GLY A 249 -17.01 12.48 -9.45
C GLY A 249 -17.58 11.06 -9.49
N LEU A 250 -16.82 10.07 -9.00
CA LEU A 250 -17.19 8.66 -8.99
C LEU A 250 -17.65 8.21 -7.60
N LYS A 251 -18.69 7.38 -7.57
CA LYS A 251 -19.21 6.78 -6.34
C LYS A 251 -19.44 5.28 -6.55
N PRO A 252 -18.59 4.43 -5.95
CA PRO A 252 -18.81 2.99 -5.89
C PRO A 252 -20.13 2.66 -5.20
N SER A 253 -20.73 1.53 -5.59
CA SER A 253 -21.87 0.96 -4.86
C SER A 253 -21.43 0.37 -3.51
N GLN A 254 -22.35 0.17 -2.58
CA GLN A 254 -22.03 -0.45 -1.29
C GLN A 254 -21.43 -1.86 -1.46
N GLN A 255 -21.95 -2.65 -2.41
CA GLN A 255 -21.39 -3.96 -2.73
C GLN A 255 -19.93 -3.88 -3.22
N GLU A 256 -19.62 -2.91 -4.08
CA GLU A 256 -18.24 -2.69 -4.56
C GLU A 256 -17.29 -2.30 -3.41
N ILE A 257 -17.79 -1.53 -2.44
CA ILE A 257 -17.04 -1.17 -1.23
C ILE A 257 -16.78 -2.41 -0.37
N ASP A 258 -17.82 -3.18 -0.08
CA ASP A 258 -17.72 -4.39 0.76
C ASP A 258 -16.80 -5.44 0.12
N ASP A 259 -16.93 -5.66 -1.19
CA ASP A 259 -16.14 -6.63 -1.94
C ASP A 259 -14.64 -6.23 -2.01
N ASN A 260 -14.33 -4.94 -2.21
CA ASN A 260 -12.94 -4.46 -2.19
C ASN A 260 -12.32 -4.56 -0.79
N VAL A 261 -13.08 -4.22 0.26
CA VAL A 261 -12.61 -4.38 1.65
C VAL A 261 -12.36 -5.85 1.98
N ALA A 262 -13.22 -6.77 1.55
CA ALA A 262 -13.02 -8.21 1.75
C ALA A 262 -11.76 -8.73 1.06
N LEU A 263 -11.49 -8.30 -0.19
CA LEU A 263 -10.26 -8.65 -0.92
C LEU A 263 -9.01 -8.23 -0.13
N PHE A 264 -8.95 -6.99 0.33
CA PHE A 264 -7.79 -6.50 1.06
C PHE A 264 -7.73 -6.94 2.53
N ARG A 265 -8.86 -7.37 3.13
CA ARG A 265 -8.85 -8.12 4.40
C ARG A 265 -8.11 -9.44 4.22
N TYR A 266 -8.36 -10.15 3.11
CA TYR A 266 -7.64 -11.39 2.79
C TYR A 266 -6.16 -11.15 2.47
N MET A 267 -5.81 -10.09 1.73
CA MET A 267 -4.40 -9.71 1.56
C MET A 267 -3.74 -9.35 2.90
N GLY A 268 -4.46 -8.65 3.78
CA GLY A 268 -4.01 -8.34 5.14
C GLY A 268 -3.71 -9.61 5.95
N TYR A 269 -4.56 -10.62 5.87
CA TYR A 269 -4.33 -11.94 6.49
C TYR A 269 -3.02 -12.57 5.99
N LEU A 270 -2.82 -12.64 4.68
CA LEU A 270 -1.59 -13.22 4.09
C LEU A 270 -0.33 -12.43 4.48
N LEU A 271 -0.45 -11.11 4.66
CA LEU A 271 0.63 -10.22 5.10
C LEU A 271 0.93 -10.28 6.60
N GLY A 272 0.13 -10.99 7.40
CA GLY A 272 0.26 -11.03 8.86
C GLY A 272 -0.31 -9.80 9.57
N THR A 273 -1.16 -9.02 8.90
CA THR A 273 -1.84 -7.85 9.48
C THR A 273 -3.12 -8.27 10.22
N PRO A 274 -3.38 -7.78 11.44
CA PRO A 274 -4.62 -8.08 12.15
C PRO A 274 -5.87 -7.64 11.36
N THR A 275 -6.74 -8.60 11.04
CA THR A 275 -7.87 -8.37 10.13
C THR A 275 -9.11 -7.77 10.81
N ALA A 276 -9.17 -7.76 12.14
CA ALA A 276 -10.29 -7.22 12.92
C ALA A 276 -10.54 -5.72 12.66
N TYR A 277 -9.53 -4.97 12.23
CA TYR A 277 -9.64 -3.55 11.90
C TYR A 277 -10.32 -3.26 10.56
N VAL A 278 -10.46 -4.28 9.71
CA VAL A 278 -11.04 -4.20 8.37
C VAL A 278 -12.06 -5.32 8.14
N GLU A 279 -12.71 -5.77 9.21
CA GLU A 279 -13.68 -6.87 9.17
C GLU A 279 -14.90 -6.56 8.30
N THR A 280 -15.37 -5.32 8.36
CA THR A 280 -16.45 -4.77 7.54
C THR A 280 -16.00 -3.46 6.90
N SER A 281 -16.70 -3.02 5.85
CA SER A 281 -16.42 -1.72 5.22
C SER A 281 -16.59 -0.54 6.18
N GLU A 282 -17.56 -0.61 7.10
CA GLU A 282 -17.73 0.38 8.15
C GLU A 282 -16.52 0.41 9.10
N LYS A 283 -16.08 -0.74 9.59
CA LYS A 283 -14.91 -0.83 10.48
C LYS A 283 -13.64 -0.37 9.77
N ALA A 284 -13.46 -0.76 8.51
CA ALA A 284 -12.32 -0.36 7.69
C ALA A 284 -12.29 1.16 7.50
N LYS A 285 -13.44 1.79 7.25
CA LYS A 285 -13.57 3.25 7.15
C LYS A 285 -13.20 3.95 8.47
N LEU A 286 -13.73 3.49 9.60
CA LEU A 286 -13.43 4.06 10.92
C LEU A 286 -11.93 3.94 11.24
N THR A 287 -11.32 2.80 10.91
CA THR A 287 -9.88 2.59 11.06
C THR A 287 -9.09 3.54 10.15
N MET A 288 -9.46 3.66 8.87
CA MET A 288 -8.85 4.60 7.92
C MET A 288 -8.92 6.04 8.46
N GLU A 289 -10.09 6.50 8.91
CA GLU A 289 -10.31 7.82 9.48
C GLU A 289 -9.45 8.09 10.72
N SER A 290 -9.30 7.07 11.57
CA SER A 290 -8.47 7.15 12.78
C SER A 290 -6.98 7.25 12.44
N CYS A 291 -6.48 6.42 11.51
CA CYS A 291 -5.11 6.49 11.01
C CYS A 291 -4.84 7.82 10.29
N TYR A 292 -5.77 8.25 9.45
CA TYR A 292 -5.68 9.52 8.71
C TYR A 292 -5.49 10.71 9.64
N LEU A 293 -6.25 10.74 10.74
CA LEU A 293 -6.13 11.80 11.75
C LEU A 293 -4.80 11.73 12.52
N HIS A 294 -4.46 10.54 13.05
CA HIS A 294 -3.42 10.40 14.06
C HIS A 294 -2.02 10.07 13.51
N GLU A 295 -1.90 9.43 12.35
CA GLU A 295 -0.63 8.92 11.82
C GLU A 295 0.00 9.81 10.75
N LEU A 296 -0.82 10.51 9.97
CA LEU A 296 -0.32 11.32 8.87
C LEU A 296 0.20 12.68 9.36
N ARG A 297 1.47 12.97 9.04
CA ARG A 297 2.14 14.25 9.34
C ARG A 297 3.23 14.55 8.32
N ILE A 298 3.32 15.79 7.87
CA ILE A 298 4.37 16.19 6.94
C ILE A 298 5.67 16.48 7.71
N THR A 299 6.75 15.82 7.31
CA THR A 299 8.10 16.03 7.81
C THR A 299 9.01 16.59 6.71
N GLU A 300 10.26 16.92 7.03
CA GLU A 300 11.23 17.30 6.00
C GLU A 300 11.49 16.16 5.02
N THR A 301 11.53 14.92 5.52
CA THR A 301 11.64 13.73 4.67
C THR A 301 10.47 13.60 3.70
N SER A 302 9.25 13.94 4.12
CA SER A 302 8.07 13.98 3.24
C SER A 302 8.27 14.92 2.05
N ARG A 303 8.85 16.10 2.26
CA ARG A 303 9.12 17.09 1.19
C ARG A 303 10.13 16.55 0.18
N VAL A 304 11.21 15.92 0.66
CA VAL A 304 12.20 15.29 -0.22
C VAL A 304 11.58 14.18 -1.06
N VAL A 305 10.76 13.32 -0.45
CA VAL A 305 10.09 12.22 -1.14
C VAL A 305 9.08 12.74 -2.17
N ALA A 306 8.28 13.75 -1.83
CA ALA A 306 7.34 14.37 -2.75
C ALA A 306 8.06 15.03 -3.94
N TYR A 307 9.18 15.73 -3.69
CA TYR A 307 10.02 16.28 -4.75
C TYR A 307 10.54 15.18 -5.68
N ASN A 308 11.11 14.10 -5.12
CA ASN A 308 11.63 12.98 -5.91
C ASN A 308 10.54 12.28 -6.71
N PHE A 309 9.33 12.18 -6.18
CA PHE A 309 8.18 11.64 -6.88
C PHE A 309 7.76 12.49 -8.07
N VAL A 310 7.63 13.82 -7.88
CA VAL A 310 7.34 14.73 -9.00
C VAL A 310 8.41 14.58 -10.08
N GLN A 311 9.70 14.55 -9.71
CA GLN A 311 10.79 14.30 -10.67
C GLN A 311 10.66 12.94 -11.37
N CYS A 312 10.30 11.88 -10.65
CA CYS A 312 10.14 10.55 -11.22
C CYS A 312 9.01 10.50 -12.24
N VAL A 313 7.81 11.00 -11.89
CA VAL A 313 6.64 10.96 -12.77
C VAL A 313 6.82 11.85 -14.00
N GLN A 314 7.50 13.00 -13.86
CA GLN A 314 7.82 13.86 -14.99
C GLN A 314 8.77 13.24 -16.02
N ASN A 315 9.64 12.33 -15.56
CA ASN A 315 10.66 11.69 -16.38
C ASN A 315 10.30 10.23 -16.74
N LEU A 316 9.01 9.87 -16.68
CA LEU A 316 8.56 8.58 -17.18
C LEU A 316 8.92 8.40 -18.66
N PRO A 317 9.26 7.18 -19.09
CA PRO A 317 9.59 6.91 -20.47
C PRO A 317 8.38 7.16 -21.39
N ALA A 318 8.66 7.46 -22.66
CA ALA A 318 7.63 7.58 -23.69
C ALA A 318 6.77 6.29 -23.74
N PRO A 319 5.44 6.40 -23.93
CA PRO A 319 4.66 7.60 -24.23
C PRO A 319 4.12 8.38 -23.01
N PHE A 320 4.49 8.02 -21.78
CA PHE A 320 3.80 8.46 -20.55
C PHE A 320 4.28 9.80 -19.96
N HIS A 321 4.58 10.79 -20.79
CA HIS A 321 5.06 12.09 -20.31
C HIS A 321 3.95 12.88 -19.61
N VAL A 322 4.12 13.14 -18.31
CA VAL A 322 3.19 13.95 -17.49
C VAL A 322 3.87 15.25 -17.07
N SER A 323 3.23 16.39 -17.32
CA SER A 323 3.81 17.68 -16.94
C SER A 323 3.77 17.92 -15.43
N ARG A 324 4.75 18.67 -14.90
CA ARG A 324 4.76 19.07 -13.48
C ARG A 324 3.45 19.70 -13.06
N GLY A 325 2.94 20.64 -13.86
CA GLY A 325 1.73 21.37 -13.52
C GLY A 325 0.49 20.48 -13.50
N PHE A 326 0.43 19.42 -14.33
CA PHE A 326 -0.66 18.44 -14.26
C PHE A 326 -0.60 17.63 -12.96
N ILE A 327 0.60 17.19 -12.56
CA ILE A 327 0.83 16.48 -11.28
C ILE A 327 0.41 17.39 -10.12
N GLU A 328 0.93 18.61 -10.05
CA GLU A 328 0.63 19.56 -8.96
C GLU A 328 -0.86 19.93 -8.92
N ALA A 329 -1.52 20.14 -10.06
CA ALA A 329 -2.95 20.43 -10.12
C ALA A 329 -3.78 19.25 -9.63
N GLY A 330 -3.45 18.02 -10.06
CA GLY A 330 -4.14 16.81 -9.64
C GLY A 330 -3.96 16.51 -8.16
N SER A 331 -2.74 16.67 -7.64
CA SER A 331 -2.47 16.48 -6.22
C SER A 331 -3.23 17.46 -5.34
N ARG A 332 -3.30 18.74 -5.74
CA ARG A 332 -4.09 19.76 -5.03
C ARG A 332 -5.58 19.49 -5.12
N TRP A 333 -6.05 19.06 -6.28
CA TRP A 333 -7.45 18.70 -6.50
C TRP A 333 -7.90 17.56 -5.57
N ILE A 334 -7.08 16.51 -5.46
CA ILE A 334 -7.43 15.32 -4.69
C ILE A 334 -7.24 15.55 -3.18
N ASN A 335 -6.08 16.08 -2.77
CA ASN A 335 -5.67 16.13 -1.37
C ASN A 335 -5.86 17.50 -0.70
N GLY A 336 -6.24 18.53 -1.45
CA GLY A 336 -6.40 19.89 -0.96
C GLY A 336 -5.09 20.69 -0.90
N ASP A 337 -5.24 22.01 -0.80
CA ASP A 337 -4.12 22.96 -0.86
C ASP A 337 -3.20 22.90 0.35
N GLU A 338 -3.73 22.62 1.54
CA GLU A 338 -2.99 22.62 2.81
C GLU A 338 -1.82 21.64 2.79
N VAL A 339 -2.08 20.35 2.52
CA VAL A 339 -1.04 19.32 2.46
C VAL A 339 -0.06 19.54 1.30
N CYS A 340 -0.56 20.03 0.16
CA CYS A 340 0.29 20.32 -1.00
C CYS A 340 1.24 21.49 -0.73
N ASP A 341 0.79 22.52 -0.01
CA ASP A 341 1.66 23.61 0.44
C ASP A 341 2.70 23.10 1.46
N GLU A 342 2.31 22.27 2.42
CA GLU A 342 3.22 21.67 3.40
C GLU A 342 4.30 20.78 2.75
N LEU A 343 3.93 20.03 1.70
CA LEU A 343 4.82 19.21 0.88
C LEU A 343 5.73 20.03 -0.05
N GLY A 344 5.49 21.34 -0.19
CA GLY A 344 6.27 22.22 -1.05
C GLY A 344 5.93 22.13 -2.54
N LEU A 345 4.72 21.69 -2.89
CA LEU A 345 4.26 21.65 -4.28
C LEU A 345 3.96 23.06 -4.81
N GLY A 346 4.25 23.28 -6.09
CA GLY A 346 3.89 24.52 -6.77
C GLY A 346 2.38 24.73 -6.89
N ARG A 347 1.97 25.96 -7.23
CA ARG A 347 0.59 26.32 -7.59
C ARG A 347 0.55 26.55 -9.11
N PRO A 348 0.13 25.56 -9.91
CA PRO A 348 0.18 25.66 -11.36
C PRO A 348 -0.90 26.62 -11.89
N GLY A 349 -0.67 27.16 -13.09
CA GLY A 349 -1.64 28.03 -13.76
C GLY A 349 -2.93 27.30 -14.14
N VAL A 350 -4.01 28.08 -14.34
CA VAL A 350 -5.38 27.61 -14.59
C VAL A 350 -5.50 26.53 -15.68
N LEU A 351 -4.67 26.59 -16.73
CA LEU A 351 -4.67 25.59 -17.80
C LEU A 351 -4.44 24.16 -17.31
N HIS A 352 -3.61 23.96 -16.27
CA HIS A 352 -3.37 22.64 -15.71
C HIS A 352 -4.57 22.12 -14.91
N TYR A 353 -5.28 22.99 -14.19
CA TYR A 353 -6.53 22.64 -13.54
C TYR A 353 -7.64 22.31 -14.54
N LEU A 354 -7.71 23.05 -15.66
CA LEU A 354 -8.62 22.72 -16.76
C LEU A 354 -8.29 21.36 -17.38
N ALA A 355 -7.01 21.07 -17.61
CA ALA A 355 -6.56 19.77 -18.11
C ALA A 355 -6.92 18.63 -17.14
N PHE A 356 -6.69 18.81 -15.83
CA PHE A 356 -7.03 17.81 -14.83
C PHE A 356 -8.54 17.62 -14.67
N THR A 357 -9.32 18.71 -14.77
CA THR A 357 -10.79 18.64 -14.80
C THR A 357 -11.29 17.87 -16.01
N GLY A 358 -10.73 18.14 -17.20
CA GLY A 358 -11.03 17.38 -18.42
C GLY A 358 -10.68 15.89 -18.29
N HIS A 359 -9.55 15.58 -17.65
CA HIS A 359 -9.19 14.20 -17.30
C HIS A 359 -10.22 13.56 -16.36
N CYS A 360 -10.67 14.25 -15.30
CA CYS A 360 -11.72 13.75 -14.41
C CYS A 360 -13.03 13.48 -15.16
N MET A 361 -13.44 14.38 -16.06
CA MET A 361 -14.63 14.19 -16.89
C MET A 361 -14.52 12.98 -17.82
N LEU A 362 -13.35 12.78 -18.45
CA LEU A 362 -13.08 11.61 -19.29
C LEU A 362 -13.18 10.32 -18.47
N VAL A 363 -12.49 10.26 -17.33
CA VAL A 363 -12.48 9.11 -16.42
C VAL A 363 -13.88 8.78 -15.92
N ALA A 364 -14.64 9.79 -15.49
CA ALA A 364 -16.02 9.62 -15.07
C ALA A 364 -16.89 9.06 -16.21
N SER A 365 -16.76 9.62 -17.41
CA SER A 365 -17.50 9.17 -18.58
C SER A 365 -17.19 7.71 -18.93
N MET A 366 -15.93 7.30 -18.87
CA MET A 366 -15.51 5.91 -19.12
C MET A 366 -16.12 4.93 -18.12
N ALA A 367 -16.06 5.25 -16.83
CA ALA A 367 -16.65 4.41 -15.78
C ALA A 367 -18.18 4.32 -15.91
N TRP A 368 -18.85 5.44 -16.27
CA TRP A 368 -20.28 5.43 -16.56
C TRP A 368 -20.62 4.56 -17.78
N MET A 369 -19.84 4.64 -18.86
CA MET A 369 -20.04 3.78 -20.04
C MET A 369 -19.88 2.30 -19.71
N GLN A 370 -18.89 1.92 -18.89
CA GLN A 370 -18.74 0.54 -18.42
C GLN A 370 -19.97 0.09 -17.62
N ARG A 371 -20.47 0.91 -16.69
CA ARG A 371 -21.68 0.58 -15.90
C ARG A 371 -22.93 0.41 -16.75
N LEU A 372 -23.09 1.21 -17.81
CA LEU A 372 -24.27 1.17 -18.67
C LEU A 372 -24.23 0.01 -19.69
N VAL A 373 -23.05 -0.52 -20.00
CA VAL A 373 -22.86 -1.57 -21.02
C VAL A 373 -22.13 -2.76 -20.39
N PRO A 374 -22.84 -3.73 -19.80
CA PRO A 374 -22.22 -4.88 -19.12
C PRO A 374 -21.26 -5.69 -20.00
N GLY A 375 -21.52 -5.77 -21.31
CA GLY A 375 -20.61 -6.42 -22.26
C GLY A 375 -19.28 -5.68 -22.46
N LEU A 376 -19.28 -4.34 -22.37
CA LEU A 376 -18.06 -3.52 -22.43
C LEU A 376 -17.26 -3.65 -21.14
N ASP A 377 -17.95 -3.66 -20.00
CA ASP A 377 -17.33 -3.85 -18.69
C ASP A 377 -16.62 -5.21 -18.59
N GLY A 378 -17.30 -6.30 -18.96
CA GLY A 378 -16.68 -7.62 -19.03
C GLY A 378 -15.49 -7.68 -20.01
N LEU A 379 -15.60 -7.01 -21.16
CA LEU A 379 -14.51 -6.95 -22.14
C LEU A 379 -13.30 -6.17 -21.61
N VAL A 380 -13.50 -5.01 -20.98
CA VAL A 380 -12.39 -4.23 -20.40
C VAL A 380 -11.71 -4.99 -19.27
N ILE A 381 -12.47 -5.64 -18.39
CA ILE A 381 -11.92 -6.44 -17.30
C ILE A 381 -11.11 -7.62 -17.86
N ASN A 382 -11.63 -8.32 -18.87
CA ASN A 382 -10.96 -9.49 -19.45
C ASN A 382 -9.72 -9.11 -20.29
N VAL A 383 -9.76 -8.00 -21.03
CA VAL A 383 -8.62 -7.50 -21.82
C VAL A 383 -7.53 -6.90 -20.93
N SER A 384 -7.90 -6.35 -19.78
CA SER A 384 -6.95 -5.78 -18.81
C SER A 384 -6.39 -6.81 -17.83
N SER A 385 -6.94 -8.03 -17.80
CA SER A 385 -6.36 -9.14 -17.04
C SER A 385 -5.14 -9.67 -17.79
N PRO A 386 -3.95 -9.81 -17.15
CA PRO A 386 -2.67 -10.09 -17.82
C PRO A 386 -2.55 -11.44 -18.52
N SER A 387 -3.61 -12.23 -18.68
CA SER A 387 -3.56 -13.48 -19.47
C SER A 387 -3.16 -13.29 -20.94
N LEU A 388 -2.95 -12.05 -21.39
CA LEU A 388 -2.49 -11.65 -22.73
C LEU A 388 -1.19 -10.83 -22.73
N LEU A 389 -0.54 -10.62 -21.58
CA LEU A 389 0.77 -9.98 -21.52
C LEU A 389 1.82 -11.07 -21.30
N ASP A 390 2.40 -11.55 -22.39
CA ASP A 390 3.51 -12.50 -22.40
C ASP A 390 4.65 -12.05 -21.46
N ASP A 391 5.34 -13.05 -20.89
CA ASP A 391 6.39 -12.99 -19.85
C ASP A 391 7.58 -12.03 -20.12
N GLU A 392 7.66 -11.35 -21.27
CA GLU A 392 8.79 -10.49 -21.63
C GLU A 392 8.79 -9.10 -20.97
N VAL A 393 7.66 -8.62 -20.41
CA VAL A 393 7.61 -7.32 -19.71
C VAL A 393 7.89 -7.46 -18.20
N LEU A 394 7.94 -8.70 -17.68
CA LEU A 394 7.95 -8.99 -16.24
C LEU A 394 9.35 -9.12 -15.62
N THR A 395 10.41 -8.82 -16.37
CA THR A 395 11.79 -8.76 -15.85
C THR A 395 12.40 -7.37 -16.06
N VAL A 396 12.18 -6.46 -15.09
CA VAL A 396 13.03 -5.27 -14.88
C VAL A 396 13.32 -5.12 -13.39
#